data_AF-A0A6I9Y8N9-F1
#
_entry.id   AF-A0A6I9Y8N9-F1
#
_cell.length_a   1.000
_cell.length_b   1.000
_cell.length_c   1.000
_cell.angle_alpha   90.00
_cell.angle_beta   90.00
_cell.angle_gamma   90.00
#
_symmetry.space_group_name_H-M   'P 1'
#
loop_
_entity.id
_entity.type
_entity.pdbx_description
1 polymer ?
#
loop_
_entity_poly.entity_id
_entity_poly.type
_entity_poly.pdbx_seq_one_letter_code
_entity_poly.pdbx_strand_id
1 'polypeptide(L)'
;MEPWKQCAHWLIQCRVLPVNHRVTWEAAQVFDLAQTLRDGVLLCQLLNNLRPGALNLKEINLRPQMSQFLCLKNIRTFLSACCEIFGMKKSELFEAFDLFDVRDFGKL
;
A
#
# COMPACT_ATOMS: atom_id res chain seq x y z
N MET A 1 -12.63 -12.27 -12.94
CA MET A 1 -11.28 -12.20 -12.34
C MET A 1 -11.36 -11.16 -11.23
N GLU A 2 -10.98 -11.51 -10.01
CA GLU A 2 -11.12 -10.59 -8.87
C GLU A 2 -10.09 -9.45 -8.97
N PRO A 3 -10.50 -8.16 -8.85
CA PRO A 3 -9.58 -7.02 -9.00
C PRO A 3 -8.36 -7.08 -8.06
N TRP A 4 -8.56 -7.57 -6.83
CA TRP A 4 -7.49 -7.67 -5.84
C TRP A 4 -6.40 -8.68 -6.23
N LYS A 5 -6.74 -9.76 -6.97
CA LYS A 5 -5.74 -10.71 -7.51
C LYS A 5 -4.88 -10.04 -8.58
N GLN A 6 -5.48 -9.24 -9.45
CA GLN A 6 -4.72 -8.46 -10.45
C GLN A 6 -3.79 -7.45 -9.77
N CYS A 7 -4.28 -6.76 -8.74
CA CYS A 7 -3.48 -5.85 -7.93
C CYS A 7 -2.28 -6.57 -7.27
N ALA A 8 -2.50 -7.75 -6.69
CA ALA A 8 -1.42 -8.55 -6.10
C ALA A 8 -0.33 -8.92 -7.14
N HIS A 9 -0.73 -9.31 -8.35
CA HIS A 9 0.22 -9.58 -9.43
C HIS A 9 1.00 -8.32 -9.86
N TRP A 10 0.33 -7.17 -9.95
CA TRP A 10 0.98 -5.91 -10.28
C TRP A 10 2.00 -5.48 -9.21
N LEU A 11 1.68 -5.65 -7.93
CA LEU A 11 2.62 -5.37 -6.83
C LEU A 11 3.89 -6.24 -6.90
N ILE A 12 3.77 -7.48 -7.38
CA ILE A 12 4.91 -8.36 -7.64
C ILE A 12 5.75 -7.85 -8.81
N GLN A 13 5.10 -7.43 -9.91
CA GLN A 13 5.79 -6.82 -11.06
C GLN A 13 6.53 -5.54 -10.68
N CYS A 14 5.95 -4.73 -9.78
CA CYS A 14 6.57 -3.56 -9.20
C CYS A 14 7.66 -3.87 -8.15
N ARG A 15 8.00 -5.15 -7.91
CA ARG A 15 9.03 -5.60 -6.96
C ARG A 15 8.76 -5.17 -5.51
N VAL A 16 7.49 -5.01 -5.15
CA VAL A 16 7.05 -4.69 -3.76
C VAL A 16 6.76 -5.96 -2.99
N LEU A 17 6.25 -7.00 -3.66
CA LEU A 17 5.99 -8.31 -3.08
C LEU A 17 6.83 -9.39 -3.78
N PRO A 18 7.29 -10.41 -3.04
CA PRO A 18 7.95 -11.55 -3.65
C PRO A 18 6.93 -12.43 -4.41
N VAL A 19 7.40 -13.13 -5.45
CA VAL A 19 6.55 -13.98 -6.32
C VAL A 19 5.81 -15.10 -5.55
N ASN A 20 6.39 -15.57 -4.45
CA ASN A 20 5.86 -16.63 -3.59
C ASN A 20 5.13 -16.08 -2.35
N HIS A 21 4.78 -14.79 -2.32
CA HIS A 21 4.08 -14.19 -1.20
C HIS A 21 2.69 -14.82 -0.99
N ARG A 22 2.24 -14.99 0.26
CA ARG A 22 0.98 -15.66 0.62
C ARG A 22 -0.26 -15.17 -0.16
N VAL A 23 -0.28 -13.91 -0.62
CA VAL A 23 -1.39 -13.32 -1.39
C VAL A 23 -1.60 -13.99 -2.76
N THR A 24 -0.60 -14.70 -3.27
CA THR A 24 -0.69 -15.44 -4.53
C THR A 24 -1.26 -16.85 -4.37
N TRP A 25 -1.41 -17.35 -3.14
CA TRP A 25 -1.95 -18.68 -2.90
C TRP A 25 -3.43 -18.76 -3.29
N GLU A 26 -3.90 -19.95 -3.66
CA GLU A 26 -5.31 -20.17 -4.04
C GLU A 26 -6.26 -19.86 -2.89
N ALA A 27 -5.88 -20.20 -1.65
CA ALA A 27 -6.66 -19.94 -0.45
C ALA A 27 -6.62 -18.47 0.03
N ALA A 28 -5.80 -17.62 -0.57
CA ALA A 28 -5.69 -16.23 -0.15
C ALA A 28 -6.97 -15.46 -0.45
N GLN A 29 -7.32 -14.54 0.44
CA GLN A 29 -8.48 -13.67 0.34
C GLN A 29 -8.05 -12.22 0.19
N VAL A 30 -8.98 -11.35 -0.21
CA VAL A 30 -8.77 -9.90 -0.27
C VAL A 30 -8.21 -9.32 1.04
N PHE A 31 -8.61 -9.91 2.17
CA PHE A 31 -8.13 -9.51 3.50
C PHE A 31 -6.62 -9.73 3.68
N ASP A 32 -6.04 -10.78 3.10
CA ASP A 32 -4.60 -11.03 3.19
C ASP A 32 -3.79 -9.92 2.52
N LEU A 33 -4.26 -9.46 1.35
CA LEU A 33 -3.66 -8.33 0.64
C LEU A 33 -3.82 -7.04 1.45
N ALA A 34 -5.02 -6.79 1.99
CA ALA A 34 -5.28 -5.63 2.81
C ALA A 34 -4.35 -5.58 4.04
N GLN A 35 -4.21 -6.68 4.77
CA GLN A 35 -3.29 -6.78 5.91
C GLN A 35 -1.84 -6.53 5.52
N THR A 36 -1.43 -6.96 4.33
CA THR A 36 -0.08 -6.75 3.82
C THR A 36 0.21 -5.28 3.48
N LEU A 37 -0.79 -4.50 3.07
CA LEU A 37 -0.63 -3.06 2.77
C LEU A 37 -0.97 -2.15 3.96
N ARG A 38 -1.61 -2.69 4.99
CA ARG A 38 -2.21 -1.96 6.12
C ARG A 38 -1.27 -1.03 6.88
N ASP A 39 0.03 -1.32 6.91
CA ASP A 39 1.01 -0.52 7.64
C ASP A 39 1.61 0.63 6.82
N GLY A 40 1.24 0.74 5.55
CA GLY A 40 1.67 1.76 4.60
C GLY A 40 3.12 1.65 4.13
N VAL A 41 3.92 0.71 4.63
CA VAL A 41 5.35 0.59 4.29
C VAL A 41 5.50 0.18 2.82
N LEU A 42 4.78 -0.87 2.41
CA LEU A 42 4.83 -1.37 1.04
C LEU A 42 4.30 -0.37 0.03
N LEU A 43 3.31 0.45 0.41
CA LEU A 43 2.80 1.53 -0.43
C LEU A 43 3.86 2.61 -0.67
N CYS A 44 4.61 2.98 0.37
CA CYS A 44 5.72 3.93 0.21
C CYS A 44 6.85 3.36 -0.66
N GLN A 45 7.16 2.06 -0.50
CA GLN A 45 8.14 1.37 -1.33
C GLN A 45 7.70 1.28 -2.80
N LEU A 46 6.41 1.04 -3.05
CA LEU A 46 5.83 1.03 -4.39
C LEU A 46 6.13 2.34 -5.13
N LEU A 47 5.87 3.50 -4.51
CA LEU A 47 6.13 4.78 -5.16
C LEU A 47 7.61 4.97 -5.51
N ASN A 48 8.52 4.53 -4.65
CA ASN A 48 9.95 4.58 -4.93
C ASN A 48 10.40 3.61 -6.03
N ASN A 49 9.74 2.47 -6.18
CA ASN A 49 10.00 1.54 -7.26
C ASN A 49 9.48 2.08 -8.60
N LEU A 50 8.36 2.80 -8.60
CA LEU A 50 7.81 3.45 -9.80
C LEU A 50 8.62 4.68 -10.21
N ARG A 51 9.04 5.49 -9.23
CA ARG A 51 9.86 6.67 -9.44
C ARG A 51 10.94 6.74 -8.35
N PRO A 52 12.20 6.43 -8.68
CA PRO A 52 13.30 6.50 -7.74
C PRO A 52 13.37 7.87 -7.06
N GLY A 53 13.41 7.88 -5.72
CA GLY A 53 13.49 9.10 -4.93
C GLY A 53 12.16 9.85 -4.75
N ALA A 54 11.02 9.25 -5.09
CA ALA A 54 9.71 9.83 -4.79
C ALA A 54 9.48 10.00 -3.27
N LEU A 55 9.99 9.09 -2.45
CA LEU A 55 9.87 9.18 -1.00
C LEU A 55 11.22 8.98 -0.33
N ASN A 56 11.52 9.83 0.66
CA ASN A 56 12.63 9.59 1.56
C ASN A 56 12.25 8.47 2.55
N LEU A 57 12.78 7.25 2.34
CA LEU A 57 12.46 6.10 3.20
C LEU A 57 12.90 6.29 4.67
N LYS A 58 13.69 7.32 4.99
CA LYS A 58 14.00 7.69 6.38
C LYS A 58 12.85 8.38 7.10
N GLU A 59 11.85 8.89 6.37
CA GLU A 59 10.69 9.60 6.93
C GLU A 59 9.53 8.67 7.29
N ILE A 60 9.55 7.45 6.74
CA ILE A 60 8.56 6.39 7.04
C ILE A 60 9.06 5.46 8.14
N ASN A 61 8.12 4.85 8.85
CA ASN A 61 8.40 3.88 9.89
C ASN A 61 8.43 2.48 9.28
N LEU A 62 9.63 1.96 8.98
CA LEU A 62 9.81 0.62 8.39
C LEU A 62 9.41 -0.54 9.32
N ARG A 63 9.32 -0.28 10.63
CA ARG A 63 8.90 -1.25 11.64
C ARG A 63 7.85 -0.62 12.54
N PRO A 64 6.62 -0.41 12.05
CA PRO A 64 5.60 0.31 12.80
C PRO A 64 5.01 -0.53 13.95
N GLN A 65 5.31 -1.83 14.04
CA GLN A 65 4.84 -2.74 15.10
C GLN A 65 3.31 -2.69 15.31
N MET A 66 2.55 -2.45 14.24
CA MET A 66 1.09 -2.23 14.27
C MET A 66 0.63 -1.05 15.16
N SER A 67 1.53 -0.11 15.47
CA SER A 67 1.17 1.16 16.09
C SER A 67 0.30 1.96 15.13
N GLN A 68 -0.93 2.26 15.56
CA GLN A 68 -1.88 3.07 14.80
C GLN A 68 -1.27 4.38 14.32
N PHE A 69 -0.56 5.09 15.20
CA PHE A 69 0.07 6.37 14.86
C PHE A 69 1.13 6.20 13.75
N LEU A 70 1.97 5.17 13.82
CA LEU A 70 3.03 4.94 12.85
C LEU A 70 2.49 4.45 11.51
N CYS A 71 1.51 3.55 11.51
CA CYS A 71 0.85 3.06 10.30
C CYS A 71 0.12 4.21 9.57
N LEU A 72 -0.68 5.00 10.29
CA LEU A 72 -1.40 6.14 9.70
C LEU A 72 -0.42 7.20 9.18
N LYS A 73 0.71 7.43 9.85
CA LYS A 73 1.76 8.33 9.34
C LYS A 73 2.28 7.83 7.99
N ASN A 74 2.64 6.55 7.87
CA ASN A 74 3.13 5.98 6.62
C ASN A 74 2.09 6.08 5.48
N ILE A 75 0.83 5.73 5.76
CA ILE A 75 -0.25 5.81 4.77
C ILE A 75 -0.44 7.25 4.30
N ARG A 76 -0.45 8.23 5.21
CA ARG A 76 -0.56 9.65 4.85
C ARG A 76 0.64 10.12 4.02
N THR A 77 1.85 9.67 4.32
CA THR A 77 3.04 9.96 3.52
C THR A 77 2.87 9.45 2.08
N PHE A 78 2.38 8.22 1.90
CA PHE A 78 2.03 7.69 0.58
C PHE A 78 1.02 8.57 -0.16
N LEU A 79 -0.10 8.92 0.49
CA LEU A 79 -1.16 9.73 -0.13
C LEU A 79 -0.68 11.14 -0.52
N SER A 80 0.17 11.76 0.31
CA SER A 80 0.79 13.06 0.00
C SER A 80 1.65 12.97 -1.26
N ALA A 81 2.51 11.96 -1.34
CA ALA A 81 3.37 11.75 -2.52
C ALA A 81 2.57 11.45 -3.78
N CYS A 82 1.45 10.71 -3.70
CA CYS A 82 0.55 10.54 -4.84
C CYS A 82 0.04 11.87 -5.39
N CYS A 83 -0.29 12.83 -4.53
CA CYS A 83 -0.69 14.18 -4.96
C CYS A 83 0.50 14.99 -5.50
N GLU A 84 1.57 15.10 -4.72
CA GLU A 84 2.66 16.06 -4.96
C GLU A 84 3.59 15.63 -6.10
N ILE A 85 3.79 14.32 -6.27
CA ILE A 85 4.82 13.76 -7.15
C ILE A 85 4.20 13.08 -8.37
N PHE A 86 3.05 12.44 -8.18
CA PHE A 86 2.33 11.73 -9.24
C PHE A 86 1.13 12.52 -9.78
N GLY A 87 0.80 13.67 -9.18
CA GLY A 87 -0.24 14.58 -9.70
C GLY A 87 -1.67 14.03 -9.59
N MET A 88 -1.91 13.06 -8.71
CA MET A 88 -3.23 12.47 -8.51
C MET A 88 -4.18 13.45 -7.83
N LYS A 89 -5.48 13.38 -8.16
CA LYS A 89 -6.49 14.21 -7.49
C LYS A 89 -6.85 13.58 -6.15
N LYS A 90 -7.09 14.42 -5.14
CA LYS A 90 -7.56 13.95 -3.82
C LYS A 90 -8.84 13.10 -3.89
N SER A 91 -9.72 13.37 -4.86
CA SER A 91 -10.95 12.60 -5.08
C SER A 91 -10.73 11.17 -5.59
N GLU A 92 -9.55 10.87 -6.11
CA GLU A 92 -9.16 9.54 -6.61
C GLU A 92 -8.37 8.76 -5.54
N LEU A 93 -8.09 9.40 -4.40
CA LEU A 93 -7.37 8.81 -3.29
C LEU A 93 -8.35 8.39 -2.20
N PHE A 94 -7.91 7.41 -1.41
CA PHE A 94 -8.64 6.92 -0.27
C PHE A 94 -8.25 7.63 1.02
N GLU A 95 -9.09 7.48 2.05
CA GLU A 95 -8.78 7.99 3.38
C GLU A 95 -7.91 7.01 4.16
N ALA A 96 -6.93 7.52 4.91
CA ALA A 96 -5.96 6.67 5.60
C ALA A 96 -6.60 5.60 6.53
N PHE A 97 -7.75 5.92 7.12
CA PHE A 97 -8.51 5.01 7.97
C PHE A 97 -9.20 3.88 7.20
N ASP A 98 -9.52 4.07 5.92
CA ASP A 98 -10.18 3.03 5.12
C ASP A 98 -9.25 1.84 4.92
N LEU A 99 -7.97 2.11 4.67
CA LEU A 99 -6.93 1.09 4.63
C LEU A 99 -6.56 0.56 6.03
N PHE A 100 -6.37 1.45 7.01
CA PHE A 100 -5.91 1.04 8.34
C PHE A 100 -6.93 0.17 9.09
N ASP A 101 -8.23 0.50 9.01
CA ASP A 101 -9.29 -0.28 9.63
C ASP A 101 -9.80 -1.40 8.71
N VAL A 102 -9.27 -1.49 7.48
CA VAL A 102 -9.67 -2.45 6.44
C VAL A 102 -11.18 -2.36 6.16
N ARG A 103 -11.69 -1.13 6.10
CA ARG A 103 -13.10 -0.86 5.77
C ARG A 103 -13.22 -0.82 4.25
N ASP A 104 -14.07 -1.67 3.70
CA ASP A 104 -14.39 -1.69 2.27
C ASP A 104 -13.17 -1.75 1.33
N PHE A 105 -12.17 -2.61 1.62
CA PHE A 105 -10.96 -2.74 0.79
C PHE A 105 -11.23 -3.07 -0.69
N GLY A 106 -12.40 -3.60 -1.04
CA GLY A 106 -12.77 -3.80 -2.45
C GLY A 106 -13.06 -2.51 -3.24
N LYS A 107 -13.21 -1.36 -2.57
CA LYS A 107 -13.37 -0.03 -3.20
C LYS A 107 -12.05 0.74 -3.36
N LEU A 108 -10.99 0.25 -2.70
CA LEU A 108 -9.61 0.74 -2.74
C LEU A 108 -8.86 0.18 -3.96
#